data_AF-A0A662RDG7-F1
#
_entry.id   AF-A0A662RDG7-F1
#
_cell.length_a   1.000
_cell.length_b   1.000
_cell.length_c   1.000
_cell.angle_alpha   90.00
_cell.angle_beta   90.00
_cell.angle_gamma   90.00
#
_symmetry.space_group_name_H-M   'P 1'
#
loop_
_entity.id
_entity.type
_entity.pdbx_description
1 polymer ?
#
loop_
_entity_poly.entity_id
_entity_poly.type
_entity_poly.pdbx_seq_one_letter_code
_entity_poly.pdbx_strand_id
1 'polypeptide(L)' 'MTPTTIGIRTLTPIWTGDADGKCTEIKETGIIGSMRWWYEAIVRGLG' A
#
# COMPACT_ATOMS: atom_id res chain seq x y z
N MET A 1 -19.32 -6.97 -7.34
CA MET A 1 -18.43 -7.09 -6.16
C MET A 1 -18.78 -5.95 -5.20
N THR A 2 -19.05 -6.24 -3.94
CA THR A 2 -19.36 -5.21 -2.93
C THR A 2 -18.07 -4.61 -2.37
N PRO A 3 -17.97 -3.28 -2.23
CA PRO A 3 -16.78 -2.65 -1.65
C PRO A 3 -16.61 -3.11 -0.19
N THR A 4 -15.37 -3.43 0.19
CA THR A 4 -15.00 -3.78 1.57
C THR A 4 -14.19 -2.64 2.17
N THR A 5 -14.62 -2.13 3.32
CA THR A 5 -13.94 -1.03 4.02
C THR A 5 -13.11 -1.60 5.16
N ILE A 6 -11.83 -1.19 5.24
CA ILE A 6 -10.89 -1.61 6.29
C ILE A 6 -10.32 -0.35 6.94
N GLY A 7 -10.47 -0.22 8.25
CA GLY A 7 -9.86 0.85 9.04
C GLY A 7 -8.49 0.42 9.57
N ILE A 8 -7.44 1.20 9.30
CA ILE A 8 -6.08 0.93 9.75
C ILE A 8 -5.58 2.13 10.56
N ARG A 9 -4.96 1.87 11.71
CA ARG A 9 -4.23 2.87 12.49
C ARG A 9 -2.74 2.64 12.36
N THR A 10 -2.00 3.66 11.97
CA THR A 10 -0.55 3.54 11.85
C THR A 10 0.11 3.63 13.23
N LEU A 11 1.11 2.76 13.48
CA LEU A 11 1.89 2.78 14.71
C LEU A 11 3.03 3.81 14.65
N THR A 12 3.50 4.09 13.45
CA THR A 12 4.49 5.12 13.10
C THR A 12 3.89 6.03 12.03
N PRO A 13 4.45 7.23 11.78
CA PRO A 13 4.09 7.99 10.60
C PRO A 13 4.27 7.13 9.33
N ILE A 14 3.39 7.31 8.37
CA ILE A 14 3.51 6.69 7.04
C ILE A 14 4.07 7.72 6.08
N TRP A 15 4.95 7.28 5.18
CA TRP A 15 5.56 8.12 4.17
C TRP A 15 5.33 7.53 2.78
N THR A 16 4.90 8.37 1.85
CA THR A 16 4.78 8.03 0.43
C THR A 16 5.30 9.18 -0.40
N GLY A 17 6.20 8.90 -1.33
CA GLY A 17 6.69 9.90 -2.28
C GLY A 17 5.66 10.18 -3.37
N ASP A 18 5.49 11.45 -3.72
CA ASP A 18 4.85 11.86 -4.97
C ASP A 18 5.77 11.63 -6.18
N ALA A 19 5.37 12.13 -7.35
CA ALA A 19 6.14 11.98 -8.59
C ALA A 19 7.54 12.61 -8.50
N ASP A 20 7.73 13.61 -7.63
CA ASP A 20 9.01 14.27 -7.37
C ASP A 20 9.75 13.66 -6.16
N GLY A 21 9.23 12.56 -5.59
CA GLY A 21 9.78 11.89 -4.41
C GLY A 21 9.51 12.62 -3.09
N LYS A 22 8.62 13.63 -3.08
CA LYS A 22 8.31 14.40 -1.86
C LYS A 22 7.17 13.75 -1.09
N CYS A 23 7.27 13.76 0.24
CA CYS A 23 6.24 13.24 1.13
C CYS A 23 5.33 14.35 1.65
N THR A 24 4.51 14.91 0.74
CA THR A 24 3.58 16.01 1.04
C THR A 24 2.23 15.50 1.55
N GLU A 25 1.77 14.37 1.03
CA GLU A 25 0.54 13.69 1.43
C GLU A 25 0.66 12.19 1.22
N ILE A 26 -0.27 11.43 1.82
CA ILE A 26 -0.31 9.98 1.63
C ILE A 26 -0.86 9.66 0.25
N LYS A 27 -0.08 8.93 -0.55
CA LYS A 27 -0.44 8.49 -1.89
C LYS A 27 -0.97 7.06 -1.80
N GLU A 28 -2.27 6.92 -2.08
CA GLU A 28 -2.97 5.62 -2.10
C GLU A 28 -2.30 4.61 -3.04
N THR A 29 -1.71 5.10 -4.14
CA THR A 29 -0.96 4.28 -5.11
C THR A 29 0.24 3.57 -4.48
N GLY A 30 0.88 4.16 -3.48
CA GLY A 30 1.95 3.50 -2.71
C GLY A 30 1.43 2.30 -1.93
N ILE A 31 0.27 2.46 -1.28
CA ILE A 31 -0.39 1.39 -0.52
C ILE A 31 -0.85 0.27 -1.45
N ILE A 32 -1.50 0.60 -2.57
CA ILE A 32 -1.96 -0.36 -3.57
C ILE A 32 -0.77 -1.12 -4.19
N GLY A 33 0.33 -0.42 -4.48
CA GLY A 33 1.56 -1.02 -4.97
C GLY A 33 2.17 -2.02 -3.99
N SER A 34 2.22 -1.68 -2.70
CA SER A 34 2.65 -2.60 -1.64
C SER A 34 1.74 -3.82 -1.52
N MET A 35 0.41 -3.63 -1.61
CA MET A 35 -0.54 -4.74 -1.62
C MET A 35 -0.32 -5.67 -2.82
N ARG A 36 -0.11 -5.12 -4.02
CA ARG A 36 0.20 -5.92 -5.22
C ARG A 36 1.49 -6.72 -5.02
N TRP A 37 2.53 -6.08 -4.49
CA TRP A 37 3.80 -6.74 -4.24
C TRP A 37 3.65 -7.91 -3.25
N TRP A 38 2.96 -7.70 -2.13
CA TRP A 38 2.70 -8.77 -1.14
C TRP A 38 1.84 -9.89 -1.71
N TYR A 39 0.81 -9.57 -2.49
CA TYR A 39 0.02 -10.57 -3.20
C TYR A 39 0.91 -11.46 -4.08
N GLU A 40 1.80 -10.86 -4.89
CA GLU A 40 2.71 -11.62 -5.73
C GLU A 40 3.74 -12.42 -4.92
N ALA A 41 4.30 -11.84 -3.86
CA ALA A 41 5.25 -12.53 -2.98
C ALA A 41 4.64 -13.79 -2.34
N ILE A 42 3.38 -13.68 -1.89
CA ILE A 42 2.65 -14.82 -1.31
C ILE A 42 2.36 -15.86 -2.39
N VAL A 43 1.69 -15.47 -3.48
CA VAL A 43 1.25 -16.42 -4.51
C VAL A 43 2.43 -17.12 -5.18
N ARG A 44 3.52 -16.40 -5.49
CA ARG A 44 4.72 -17.00 -6.10
C ARG A 44 5.52 -17.86 -5.11
N GLY A 45 5.32 -17.68 -3.80
CA GLY A 45 5.91 -18.52 -2.77
C GLY A 45 5.18 -19.84 -2.53
N LEU A 46 3.99 -20.03 -3.12
CA LEU A 46 3.16 -21.22 -2.92
C LEU A 46 3.42 -22.37 -3.91
N GLY A 47 4.30 -22.19 -4.91
CA GLY A 47 4.71 -23.23 -5.86
C GLY A 47 3.97 -23.20 -7.19
#